data_AF-A0AB33HQ92-F1
#
_entry.id   AF-A0AB33HQ92-F1
#
_cell.length_a   1.000
_cell.length_b   1.000
_cell.length_c   1.000
_cell.angle_alpha   90.00
_cell.angle_beta   90.00
_cell.angle_gamma   90.00
#
_symmetry.space_group_name_H-M   'P 1'
#
loop_
_entity.id
_entity.type
_entity.pdbx_description
1 polymer ?
#
loop_
_entity_poly.entity_id
_entity_poly.type
_entity_poly.pdbx_seq_one_letter_code
_entity_poly.pdbx_strand_id
1 'polypeptide(L)'
;MQTQDNQRKIYIRNTKQWVPVTEDVYLAYYRPIWRLQKEAQKNGQCVCPKSKLWACNGDCATCEYRAAGNTISLDAPMENPTGEEFCLLDTLEDPDGSFADVLVDRLLLKQLLDELAERDPEGKRICELIMEGSSKTEIADTLQREFGGGWYKSKAVYREKQVLDQLRKRILGL
;
A
#
# COMPACT_ATOMS: atom_id res chain seq x y z
N MET A 1 -16.50 -38.76 -46.78
CA MET A 1 -15.34 -38.86 -45.87
C MET A 1 -15.74 -38.25 -44.55
N GLN A 2 -15.57 -38.98 -43.45
CA GLN A 2 -16.15 -38.70 -42.14
C GLN A 2 -15.63 -37.37 -41.57
N THR A 3 -16.52 -36.42 -41.30
CA THR A 3 -16.26 -35.26 -40.45
C THR A 3 -16.02 -35.80 -39.04
N GLN A 4 -14.77 -35.89 -38.61
CA GLN A 4 -14.45 -36.13 -37.20
C GLN A 4 -15.00 -34.96 -36.41
N ASP A 5 -16.13 -35.18 -35.74
CA ASP A 5 -16.71 -34.25 -34.78
C ASP A 5 -15.78 -34.22 -33.55
N ASN A 6 -14.73 -33.39 -33.63
CA ASN A 6 -13.78 -33.15 -32.54
C ASN A 6 -14.47 -32.31 -31.46
N GLN A 7 -15.41 -32.94 -30.76
CA GLN A 7 -16.12 -32.35 -29.64
C GLN A 7 -15.09 -31.82 -28.62
N ARG A 8 -15.15 -30.51 -28.34
CA ARG A 8 -14.26 -29.84 -27.39
C ARG A 8 -14.47 -30.43 -26.00
N LYS A 9 -13.39 -30.58 -25.23
CA LYS A 9 -13.44 -31.14 -23.88
C LYS A 9 -12.64 -30.26 -22.93
N ILE A 10 -13.15 -30.09 -21.71
CA ILE A 10 -12.44 -29.44 -20.61
C ILE A 10 -12.00 -30.51 -19.62
N TYR A 11 -10.76 -30.41 -19.14
CA TYR A 11 -10.26 -31.27 -18.07
C TYR A 11 -10.51 -30.64 -16.70
N ILE A 12 -11.24 -31.35 -15.83
CA ILE A 12 -11.50 -30.93 -14.45
C ILE A 12 -10.49 -31.61 -13.52
N ARG A 13 -9.58 -30.83 -12.93
CA ARG A 13 -8.48 -31.35 -12.10
C ARG A 13 -8.96 -32.08 -10.84
N ASN A 14 -10.02 -31.58 -10.21
CA ASN A 14 -10.55 -32.12 -8.95
C ASN A 14 -11.14 -33.53 -9.15
N THR A 15 -11.88 -33.75 -10.24
CA THR A 15 -12.51 -35.04 -10.56
C THR A 15 -11.67 -35.90 -11.49
N LYS A 16 -10.59 -35.35 -12.06
CA LYS A 16 -9.71 -35.99 -13.07
C LYS A 16 -10.48 -36.49 -14.30
N GLN A 17 -11.53 -35.76 -14.70
CA GLN A 17 -12.43 -36.14 -15.79
C GLN A 17 -12.40 -35.15 -16.94
N TRP A 18 -12.69 -35.65 -18.14
CA TRP A 18 -12.89 -34.85 -19.34
C TRP A 18 -14.38 -34.65 -19.58
N VAL A 19 -14.82 -33.39 -19.56
CA VAL A 19 -16.21 -33.02 -19.81
C VAL A 19 -16.35 -32.48 -21.23
N PRO A 20 -17.18 -33.10 -22.09
CA PRO A 20 -17.47 -32.56 -23.41
C PRO A 20 -18.29 -31.28 -23.29
N VAL A 21 -17.93 -30.27 -24.07
CA VAL A 21 -18.55 -28.93 -24.05
C VAL A 21 -18.67 -28.36 -25.46
N THR A 22 -19.50 -27.33 -25.61
CA THR A 22 -19.54 -26.53 -26.83
C THR A 22 -18.27 -25.69 -26.98
N GLU A 23 -17.99 -25.20 -28.19
CA GLU A 23 -16.81 -24.37 -28.45
C GLU A 23 -16.85 -23.04 -27.67
N ASP A 24 -18.02 -22.41 -27.56
CA ASP A 24 -18.18 -21.17 -26.80
C ASP A 24 -17.82 -21.35 -25.31
N VAL A 25 -18.26 -22.46 -24.71
CA VAL A 25 -17.95 -22.80 -23.32
C VAL A 25 -16.45 -23.12 -23.17
N TYR A 26 -15.87 -23.87 -24.10
CA TYR A 26 -14.44 -24.16 -24.11
C TYR A 26 -13.59 -22.89 -24.15
N LEU A 27 -13.93 -21.96 -25.04
CA LEU A 27 -13.22 -20.69 -25.18
C LEU A 27 -13.43 -19.78 -23.98
N ALA A 28 -14.66 -19.66 -23.47
CA ALA A 28 -14.95 -18.88 -22.27
C ALA A 28 -14.16 -19.38 -21.06
N TYR A 29 -13.98 -20.70 -20.92
CA TYR A 29 -13.21 -21.30 -19.85
C TYR A 29 -11.69 -21.08 -20.01
N TYR A 30 -11.12 -21.42 -21.17
CA TYR A 30 -9.66 -21.43 -21.32
C TYR A 30 -9.04 -20.07 -21.67
N ARG A 31 -9.77 -19.13 -22.30
CA ARG A 31 -9.23 -17.80 -22.64
C ARG A 31 -8.65 -17.03 -21.45
N PRO A 32 -9.34 -16.87 -20.31
CA PRO A 32 -8.76 -16.18 -19.15
C PRO A 32 -7.55 -16.93 -18.59
N ILE A 33 -7.59 -18.26 -18.55
CA ILE A 33 -6.48 -19.11 -18.08
C ILE A 33 -5.24 -18.92 -18.95
N TRP A 34 -5.40 -18.94 -20.28
CA TRP A 34 -4.29 -18.71 -21.21
C TRP A 34 -3.73 -17.30 -21.12
N ARG A 35 -4.56 -16.29 -20.87
CA ARG A 35 -4.09 -14.91 -20.67
C ARG A 35 -3.19 -14.84 -19.45
N LEU A 36 -3.69 -15.32 -18.30
CA LEU A 36 -2.93 -15.35 -17.05
C LEU A 36 -1.61 -16.13 -17.22
N GLN A 37 -1.68 -17.29 -17.87
CA GLN A 37 -0.50 -18.11 -18.11
C GLN A 37 0.53 -17.41 -19.00
N LYS A 38 0.12 -16.78 -20.10
CA LYS A 38 1.04 -16.08 -20.99
C LYS A 38 1.76 -14.95 -20.27
N GLU A 39 1.03 -14.22 -19.43
CA GLU A 39 1.59 -13.17 -18.58
C GLU A 39 2.57 -13.73 -17.56
N ALA A 40 2.20 -14.79 -16.84
CA ALA A 40 3.08 -15.46 -15.90
C ALA A 40 4.34 -16.04 -16.57
N GLN A 41 4.22 -16.64 -17.75
CA GLN A 41 5.37 -17.13 -18.54
C GLN A 41 6.28 -15.98 -18.98
N LYS A 42 5.71 -14.85 -19.43
CA LYS A 42 6.47 -13.64 -19.78
C LYS A 42 7.28 -13.12 -18.60
N ASN A 43 6.73 -13.20 -17.39
CA ASN A 43 7.38 -12.78 -16.15
C ASN A 43 8.29 -13.87 -15.55
N GLY A 44 8.44 -15.04 -16.20
CA GLY A 44 9.20 -16.18 -15.69
C GLY A 44 8.57 -16.87 -14.48
N GLN A 45 7.34 -16.53 -14.12
CA GLN A 45 6.60 -17.03 -12.94
C GLN A 45 5.89 -18.37 -13.20
N CYS A 46 5.92 -18.87 -14.44
CA CYS A 46 5.32 -20.13 -14.83
C CYS A 46 6.24 -20.91 -15.76
N VAL A 47 6.61 -22.12 -15.36
CA VAL A 47 7.45 -23.06 -16.15
C VAL A 47 6.64 -24.19 -16.78
N CYS A 48 5.32 -24.03 -16.88
CA CYS A 48 4.42 -25.07 -17.39
C CYS A 48 4.73 -25.40 -18.87
N PRO A 49 5.04 -26.68 -19.20
CA PRO A 49 5.36 -27.06 -20.56
C PRO A 49 4.12 -27.06 -21.45
N LYS A 50 4.31 -26.82 -22.75
CA LYS A 50 3.22 -26.79 -23.75
C LYS A 50 2.34 -28.05 -23.76
N SER A 51 2.91 -29.21 -23.41
CA SER A 51 2.21 -30.49 -23.35
C SER A 51 1.26 -30.66 -22.16
N LYS A 52 1.34 -29.79 -21.13
CA LYS A 52 0.52 -29.86 -19.91
C LYS A 52 -0.49 -28.72 -19.79
N LEU A 53 -0.58 -27.85 -20.81
CA LEU A 53 -1.47 -26.69 -20.83
C LEU A 53 -2.95 -27.03 -20.63
N TRP A 54 -3.37 -28.21 -21.10
CA TRP A 54 -4.74 -28.70 -20.94
C TRP A 54 -5.15 -28.89 -19.47
N ALA A 55 -4.19 -29.10 -18.56
CA ALA A 55 -4.43 -29.30 -17.14
C ALA A 55 -4.42 -27.99 -16.33
N CYS A 56 -4.10 -26.85 -16.96
CA CYS A 56 -4.07 -25.56 -16.29
C CYS A 56 -5.49 -25.12 -15.96
N ASN A 57 -5.74 -24.81 -14.69
CA ASN A 57 -7.01 -24.28 -14.17
C ASN A 57 -6.92 -22.80 -13.76
N GLY A 58 -5.76 -22.16 -13.95
CA GLY A 58 -5.54 -20.75 -13.59
C GLY A 58 -5.26 -20.49 -12.10
N ASP A 59 -5.26 -21.51 -11.25
CA ASP A 59 -4.88 -21.35 -9.85
C ASP A 59 -3.35 -21.51 -9.70
N CYS A 60 -2.64 -20.39 -9.74
CA CYS A 60 -1.19 -20.38 -9.63
C CYS A 60 -0.69 -20.62 -8.20
N ALA A 61 -1.50 -20.35 -7.15
CA ALA A 61 -1.03 -20.41 -5.77
C ALA A 61 -0.62 -21.82 -5.34
N THR A 62 -1.34 -22.83 -5.82
CA THR A 62 -1.06 -24.26 -5.56
C THR A 62 -0.49 -24.98 -6.78
N CYS A 63 0.04 -24.24 -7.77
CA CYS A 63 0.50 -24.81 -9.01
C CYS A 63 1.94 -25.35 -8.89
N GLU A 64 2.14 -26.61 -9.29
CA GLU A 64 3.47 -27.26 -9.32
C GLU A 64 4.44 -26.61 -10.32
N TYR A 65 3.91 -25.88 -11.31
CA TYR A 65 4.71 -25.15 -12.31
C TYR A 65 4.93 -23.68 -11.94
N ARG A 66 4.54 -23.23 -10.74
CA ARG A 66 4.80 -21.88 -10.27
C ARG A 66 6.31 -21.70 -10.03
N ALA A 67 6.84 -20.59 -10.50
CA ALA A 67 8.20 -20.15 -10.25
C ALA A 67 8.19 -18.73 -9.68
N ALA A 68 9.28 -18.33 -9.03
CA ALA A 68 9.44 -16.96 -8.54
C ALA A 68 9.53 -15.95 -9.70
N GLY A 69 10.15 -16.35 -10.82
CA GLY A 69 10.29 -15.51 -12.00
C GLY A 69 11.04 -14.22 -11.69
N ASN A 70 10.41 -13.09 -11.97
CA ASN A 70 10.91 -11.75 -11.69
C ASN A 70 10.62 -11.24 -10.27
N THR A 71 10.16 -12.11 -9.36
CA THR A 71 9.95 -11.75 -7.95
C THR A 71 11.06 -12.31 -7.09
N ILE A 72 11.59 -11.49 -6.19
CA ILE A 72 12.59 -11.89 -5.19
C ILE A 72 11.94 -11.73 -3.83
N SER A 73 12.09 -12.74 -2.98
CA SER A 73 11.64 -12.66 -1.58
C SER A 73 12.57 -11.75 -0.82
N LEU A 74 12.02 -10.80 -0.07
CA LEU A 74 12.82 -9.92 0.79
C LEU A 74 13.51 -10.72 1.91
N ASP A 75 12.85 -11.77 2.39
CA ASP A 75 13.33 -12.66 3.45
C ASP A 75 14.19 -13.83 2.94
N ALA A 76 14.52 -13.88 1.64
CA ALA A 76 15.39 -14.95 1.15
C ALA A 76 16.80 -14.77 1.74
N PRO A 77 17.38 -15.83 2.36
CA PRO A 77 18.73 -15.75 2.88
C PRO A 77 19.73 -15.61 1.72
N MET A 78 20.68 -14.71 1.90
CA MET A 78 21.82 -14.46 1.03
C MET A 78 23.08 -14.48 1.89
N GLU A 79 24.21 -14.90 1.32
CA GLU A 79 25.49 -14.88 2.02
C GLU A 79 26.37 -13.76 1.47
N ASN A 80 26.97 -12.98 2.36
CA ASN A 80 27.99 -12.01 1.96
C ASN A 80 29.36 -12.71 1.75
N PRO A 81 30.37 -12.05 1.16
CA PRO A 81 31.69 -12.66 0.95
C PRO A 81 32.41 -13.11 2.22
N THR A 82 31.97 -12.64 3.39
CA THR A 82 32.47 -13.03 4.71
C THR A 82 31.74 -14.23 5.31
N GLY A 83 30.71 -14.76 4.62
CA GLY A 83 29.94 -15.93 5.04
C GLY A 83 28.83 -15.65 6.06
N GLU A 84 28.45 -14.38 6.23
CA GLU A 84 27.33 -13.99 7.09
C GLU A 84 26.04 -14.00 6.26
N GLU A 85 25.01 -14.66 6.80
CA GLU A 85 23.67 -14.66 6.23
C GLU A 85 22.97 -13.32 6.49
N PHE A 86 22.39 -12.75 5.44
CA PHE A 86 21.55 -11.55 5.49
C PHE A 86 20.40 -11.71 4.48
N CYS A 87 19.37 -10.89 4.58
CA CYS A 87 18.30 -10.84 3.59
C CYS A 87 18.19 -9.43 2.98
N LEU A 88 17.41 -9.28 1.90
CA LEU A 88 17.26 -7.97 1.27
C LEU A 88 16.63 -6.96 2.23
N LEU A 89 15.75 -7.43 3.12
CA LEU A 89 15.09 -6.57 4.11
C LEU A 89 16.12 -5.89 5.03
N ASP A 90 17.19 -6.58 5.41
CA ASP A 90 18.24 -6.02 6.28
C ASP A 90 19.02 -4.88 5.62
N THR A 91 18.98 -4.80 4.29
CA THR A 91 19.67 -3.76 3.50
C THR A 91 18.77 -2.57 3.17
N LEU A 92 17.47 -2.66 3.44
CA LEU A 92 16.54 -1.57 3.18
C LEU A 92 16.56 -0.59 4.36
N GLU A 93 17.04 0.62 4.11
CA GLU A 93 16.93 1.71 5.07
C GLU A 93 15.48 2.22 5.09
N ASP A 94 14.95 2.44 6.29
CA ASP A 94 13.69 3.17 6.47
C ASP A 94 13.95 4.65 6.18
N PRO A 95 13.36 5.23 5.12
CA PRO A 95 13.58 6.63 4.79
C PRO A 95 13.15 7.59 5.91
N ASP A 96 12.24 7.16 6.79
CA ASP A 96 11.75 7.94 7.93
C ASP A 96 12.38 7.50 9.26
N GLY A 97 13.35 6.57 9.23
CA GLY A 97 13.98 5.97 10.41
C GLY A 97 15.08 6.80 11.06
N SER A 98 15.43 7.95 10.49
CA SER A 98 16.51 8.80 10.98
C SER A 98 16.15 9.48 12.30
N PHE A 99 16.75 8.98 13.40
CA PHE A 99 16.61 9.59 14.72
C PHE A 99 17.03 11.06 14.74
N ALA A 100 18.05 11.42 13.95
CA ALA A 100 18.53 12.79 13.84
C ALA A 100 17.45 13.71 13.25
N ASP A 101 16.78 13.27 12.18
CA ASP A 101 15.72 14.07 11.54
C ASP A 101 14.51 14.23 12.47
N VAL A 102 14.08 13.16 13.15
CA VAL A 102 13.02 13.23 14.17
C VAL A 102 13.39 14.22 15.30
N LEU A 103 14.65 14.24 15.74
CA LEU A 103 15.10 15.18 16.75
C LEU A 103 15.08 16.64 16.24
N VAL A 104 15.52 16.87 15.01
CA VAL A 104 15.49 18.19 14.35
C VAL A 104 14.06 18.69 14.23
N ASP A 105 13.14 17.86 13.74
CA ASP A 105 11.73 18.21 13.61
C ASP A 105 11.10 18.55 14.96
N ARG A 106 11.44 17.80 16.01
CA ARG A 106 10.97 18.08 17.37
C ARG A 106 11.48 19.42 17.89
N LEU A 107 12.76 19.73 17.68
CA LEU A 107 13.35 21.01 18.10
C LEU A 107 12.73 22.18 17.34
N LEU A 108 12.55 22.03 16.03
CA LEU A 108 11.91 23.02 15.17
C LEU A 108 10.46 23.27 15.59
N LEU A 109 9.67 22.20 15.80
CA LEU A 109 8.29 22.32 16.25
C LEU A 109 8.20 23.05 17.59
N LYS A 110 9.07 22.72 18.55
CA LYS A 110 9.11 23.41 19.84
C LYS A 110 9.38 24.90 19.67
N GLN A 111 10.40 25.26 18.88
CA GLN A 111 10.72 26.66 18.61
C GLN A 111 9.54 27.40 17.96
N LEU A 112 8.88 26.79 16.97
CA LEU A 112 7.72 27.39 16.30
C LEU A 112 6.55 27.61 17.28
N LEU A 113 6.30 26.67 18.19
CA LEU A 113 5.25 26.82 19.20
C LEU A 113 5.60 27.89 20.24
N ASP A 114 6.87 28.02 20.62
CA ASP A 114 7.32 29.08 21.54
C ASP A 114 7.20 30.47 20.87
N GLU A 115 7.64 30.62 19.61
CA GLU A 115 7.42 31.85 18.82
C GLU A 115 5.93 32.17 18.64
N LEU A 116 5.09 31.15 18.44
CA LEU A 116 3.65 31.31 18.31
C LEU A 116 3.01 31.72 19.65
N ALA A 117 3.52 31.25 20.79
CA ALA A 117 3.04 31.63 22.12
C ALA A 117 3.10 33.15 22.34
N GLU A 118 4.19 33.77 21.89
CA GLU A 118 4.44 35.20 22.08
C GLU A 118 3.53 36.07 21.20
N ARG A 119 3.20 35.58 20.00
CA ARG A 119 2.45 36.35 18.98
C ARG A 119 0.95 36.06 18.98
N ASP A 120 0.58 34.81 19.21
CA ASP A 120 -0.76 34.27 19.03
C ASP A 120 -1.01 33.10 20.00
N PRO A 121 -1.28 33.39 21.28
CA PRO A 121 -1.49 32.37 22.30
C PRO A 121 -2.70 31.47 22.01
N GLU A 122 -3.76 32.01 21.38
CA GLU A 122 -4.90 31.21 20.90
C GLU A 122 -4.48 30.22 19.82
N GLY A 123 -3.65 30.68 18.86
CA GLY A 123 -3.10 29.84 17.80
C GLY A 123 -2.23 28.70 18.34
N LYS A 124 -1.36 28.99 19.32
CA LYS A 124 -0.59 27.94 20.01
C LYS A 124 -1.51 26.90 20.64
N ARG A 125 -2.54 27.34 21.34
CA ARG A 125 -3.48 26.42 22.00
C ARG A 125 -4.22 25.52 21.00
N ILE A 126 -4.60 26.07 19.84
CA ILE A 126 -5.17 25.27 18.75
C ILE A 126 -4.20 24.16 18.32
N CYS A 127 -2.92 24.48 18.13
CA CYS A 127 -1.91 23.48 17.77
C CYS A 127 -1.78 22.37 18.83
N GLU A 128 -1.75 22.73 20.12
CA GLU A 128 -1.71 21.77 21.23
C GLU A 128 -2.91 20.82 21.21
N LEU A 129 -4.12 21.35 21.07
CA LEU A 129 -5.34 20.54 21.04
C LEU A 129 -5.39 19.61 19.81
N ILE A 130 -4.81 20.02 18.67
CA ILE A 130 -4.66 19.16 17.49
C ILE A 130 -3.68 18.03 17.78
N MET A 131 -2.55 18.31 18.43
CA MET A 131 -1.57 17.28 18.82
C MET A 131 -2.15 16.28 19.83
N GLU A 132 -3.06 16.72 20.69
CA GLU A 132 -3.82 15.87 21.62
C GLU A 132 -4.91 15.02 20.93
N GLY A 133 -5.20 15.27 19.64
CA GLY A 133 -6.23 14.55 18.89
C GLY A 133 -7.65 15.06 19.11
N SER A 134 -7.82 16.28 19.63
CA SER A 134 -9.13 16.87 19.91
C SER A 134 -9.95 17.09 18.63
N SER A 135 -11.25 16.80 18.72
CA SER A 135 -12.22 17.12 17.67
C SER A 135 -12.42 18.64 17.53
N LYS A 136 -12.89 19.10 16.37
CA LYS A 136 -13.12 20.54 16.12
C LYS A 136 -14.15 21.18 17.06
N THR A 137 -15.08 20.38 17.55
CA THR A 137 -16.05 20.76 18.59
C THR A 137 -15.36 20.94 19.93
N GLU A 138 -14.54 19.99 20.37
CA GLU A 138 -13.79 20.10 21.62
C GLU A 138 -12.80 21.25 21.60
N ILE A 139 -12.16 21.52 20.46
CA ILE A 139 -11.29 22.68 20.28
C ILE A 139 -12.09 23.97 20.50
N ALA A 140 -13.26 24.11 19.86
CA ALA A 140 -14.10 25.30 20.02
C ALA A 140 -14.57 25.48 21.47
N ASP A 141 -15.02 24.42 22.13
CA ASP A 141 -15.49 24.47 23.51
C ASP A 141 -14.36 24.82 24.50
N THR A 142 -13.17 24.30 24.25
CA THR A 142 -11.98 24.60 25.07
C THR A 142 -11.56 26.05 24.90
N LEU A 143 -11.48 26.54 23.67
CA LEU A 143 -11.16 27.95 23.40
C LEU A 143 -12.22 28.90 23.95
N GLN A 144 -13.51 28.54 23.87
CA GLN A 144 -14.59 29.31 24.50
C GLN A 144 -14.40 29.45 26.01
N ARG A 145 -13.94 28.38 26.67
CA ARG A 145 -13.73 28.35 28.11
C ARG A 145 -12.48 29.12 28.54
N GLU A 146 -11.40 28.99 27.77
CA GLU A 146 -10.09 29.56 28.11
C GLU A 146 -9.94 31.02 27.67
N PHE A 147 -10.45 31.38 26.49
CA PHE A 147 -10.24 32.69 25.87
C PHE A 147 -11.53 33.50 25.66
N GLY A 148 -12.71 32.86 25.73
CA GLY A 148 -13.98 33.51 25.39
C GLY A 148 -14.09 33.87 23.91
N GLY A 149 -14.94 34.83 23.54
CA GLY A 149 -14.97 35.37 22.17
C GLY A 149 -15.87 34.65 21.15
N GLY A 150 -16.80 33.80 21.60
CA GLY A 150 -17.83 33.21 20.74
C GLY A 150 -17.25 32.16 19.79
N TRP A 151 -16.61 31.13 20.35
CA TRP A 151 -16.12 30.00 19.59
C TRP A 151 -17.24 29.02 19.27
N TYR A 152 -17.23 28.57 18.03
CA TYR A 152 -18.07 27.50 17.50
C TYR A 152 -17.23 26.72 16.49
N LYS A 153 -17.67 25.50 16.19
CA LYS A 153 -16.94 24.54 15.34
C LYS A 153 -16.34 25.18 14.09
N SER A 154 -17.13 25.91 13.30
CA SER A 154 -16.64 26.48 12.03
C SER A 154 -15.61 27.59 12.23
N LYS A 155 -15.69 28.35 13.34
CA LYS A 155 -14.67 29.36 13.69
C LYS A 155 -13.35 28.68 14.09
N ALA A 156 -13.40 27.60 14.86
CA ALA A 156 -12.22 26.80 15.20
C ALA A 156 -11.55 26.22 13.95
N VAL A 157 -12.33 25.64 13.03
CA VAL A 157 -11.82 25.14 11.74
C VAL A 157 -11.15 26.24 10.92
N TYR A 158 -11.77 27.42 10.84
CA TYR A 158 -11.21 28.55 10.11
C TYR A 158 -9.90 29.03 10.73
N ARG A 159 -9.86 29.18 12.06
CA ARG A 159 -8.67 29.66 12.77
C ARG A 159 -7.52 28.66 12.67
N GLU A 160 -7.79 27.37 12.84
CA GLU A 160 -6.81 26.31 12.62
C GLU A 160 -6.14 26.43 11.26
N LYS A 161 -6.93 26.58 10.20
CA LYS A 161 -6.38 26.73 8.84
C LYS A 161 -5.45 27.95 8.76
N GLN A 162 -5.85 29.08 9.34
CA GLN A 162 -5.00 30.28 9.35
C GLN A 162 -3.68 30.07 10.09
N VAL A 163 -3.73 29.44 11.26
CA VAL A 163 -2.54 29.17 12.09
C VAL A 163 -1.60 28.20 11.36
N LEU A 164 -2.13 27.11 10.79
CA LEU A 164 -1.34 26.16 10.03
C LEU A 164 -0.76 26.77 8.75
N ASP A 165 -1.52 27.61 8.04
CA ASP A 165 -1.01 28.33 6.87
C ASP A 165 0.11 29.32 7.24
N GLN A 166 0.00 29.98 8.40
CA GLN A 166 1.05 30.86 8.91
C GLN A 166 2.33 30.09 9.26
N LEU A 167 2.21 28.96 9.97
CA LEU A 167 3.34 28.09 10.29
C LEU A 167 4.00 27.54 9.02
N ARG A 168 3.19 27.12 8.04
CA ARG A 168 3.69 26.62 6.75
C ARG A 168 4.49 27.67 6.00
N LYS A 169 4.00 28.90 5.92
CA LYS A 169 4.73 30.03 5.30
C LYS A 169 6.06 30.26 5.99
N ARG A 170 6.07 30.26 7.33
CA ARG A 170 7.28 30.41 8.13
C ARG A 170 8.32 29.32 7.84
N ILE A 171 7.90 28.06 7.75
CA ILE A 171 8.78 26.92 7.42
C ILE A 171 9.34 27.05 5.99
N LEU A 172 8.52 27.47 5.03
CA LEU A 172 8.93 27.64 3.64
C LEU A 172 9.72 28.94 3.36
N GLY A 173 9.85 29.82 4.36
CA GLY A 173 10.47 31.15 4.19
C GLY A 173 9.67 32.11 3.30
N LEU A 174 8.36 31.88 3.15
CA LEU A 174 7.41 32.71 2.38
C LEU A 174 6.71 33.74 3.27
#